data_AF-A0A661C272-F1
#
_entry.id   AF-A0A661C272-F1
#
_cell.length_a   1.000
_cell.length_b   1.000
_cell.length_c   1.000
_cell.angle_alpha   90.00
_cell.angle_beta   90.00
_cell.angle_gamma   90.00
#
_symmetry.space_group_name_H-M   'P 1'
#
loop_
_entity.id
_entity.type
_entity.pdbx_description
1 polymer ?
#
loop_
_entity_poly.entity_id
_entity_poly.type
_entity_poly.pdbx_seq_one_letter_code
_entity_poly.pdbx_strand_id
1 'polypeptide(L)' 'MLELQDSMNSKVNPDWRSAGNEWYRAIWMEASEMLEHYGWKWWKKQEPEIMQVKLEVVDIVHFALSIRLEQNQSLDDTAE' A
#
# COMPACT_ATOMS: atom_id res chain seq x y z
N MET A 1 0.57 4.55 14.06
CA MET A 1 0.33 4.30 12.62
C MET A 1 -0.20 2.90 12.38
N LEU A 2 0.43 1.85 12.93
CA LEU A 2 -0.07 0.47 12.86
C LEU A 2 -1.49 0.29 13.46
N GLU A 3 -1.79 0.89 14.61
CA GLU A 3 -3.15 0.87 15.18
C GLU A 3 -4.20 1.55 14.28
N LEU A 4 -3.80 2.64 13.60
CA LEU A 4 -4.67 3.32 12.65
C LEU A 4 -4.93 2.45 11.42
N GLN A 5 -3.90 1.76 10.93
CA GLN A 5 -4.02 0.81 9.83
C GLN A 5 -4.91 -0.37 10.22
N ASP A 6 -4.72 -0.95 11.41
CA ASP A 6 -5.53 -2.06 11.91
C ASP A 6 -7.00 -1.66 12.04
N SER A 7 -7.26 -0.45 12.58
CA SER A 7 -8.61 0.14 12.61
C SER A 7 -9.18 0.35 11.21
N MET A 8 -8.39 0.84 10.25
CA MET A 8 -8.84 1.03 8.87
C MET A 8 -9.21 -0.31 8.22
N ASN A 9 -8.33 -1.31 8.32
CA ASN A 9 -8.57 -2.64 7.76
C ASN A 9 -9.81 -3.29 8.39
N SER A 10 -9.96 -3.17 9.72
CA SER A 10 -11.10 -3.72 10.45
C SER A 10 -12.43 -3.04 10.10
N LYS A 11 -12.41 -1.76 9.70
CA LYS A 11 -13.60 -1.07 9.19
C LYS A 11 -14.03 -1.59 7.82
N VAL A 12 -13.08 -1.94 6.96
CA VAL A 12 -13.36 -2.50 5.62
C VAL A 12 -13.81 -3.95 5.73
N ASN A 13 -13.10 -4.75 6.53
CA ASN A 13 -13.40 -6.14 6.79
C ASN A 13 -13.00 -6.49 8.23
N PRO A 14 -13.94 -6.79 9.14
CA PRO A 14 -13.62 -7.19 10.51
C PRO A 14 -12.71 -8.42 10.60
N ASP A 15 -12.78 -9.34 9.64
CA ASP A 15 -12.00 -10.59 9.60
C ASP A 15 -10.78 -10.49 8.67
N TRP A 16 -10.31 -9.27 8.37
CA TRP A 16 -9.28 -9.03 7.35
C TRP A 16 -8.00 -9.84 7.56
N ARG A 17 -7.63 -10.16 8.82
CA ARG A 17 -6.42 -10.92 9.18
C ARG A 17 -6.46 -12.39 8.74
N SER A 18 -7.66 -12.94 8.58
CA SER A 18 -7.88 -14.33 8.16
C SER A 18 -8.38 -14.44 6.72
N ALA A 19 -8.56 -13.29 6.04
CA ALA A 19 -9.16 -13.23 4.72
C ALA A 19 -8.23 -13.66 3.58
N GLY A 20 -6.94 -13.92 3.87
CA GLY A 20 -5.95 -14.31 2.86
C GLY A 20 -5.71 -13.19 1.83
N ASN A 21 -5.65 -11.95 2.31
CA ASN A 21 -5.51 -10.78 1.45
C ASN A 21 -4.12 -10.78 0.80
N GLU A 22 -4.07 -10.83 -0.52
CA GLU A 22 -2.83 -10.75 -1.27
C GLU A 22 -2.38 -9.29 -1.45
N TRP A 23 -1.99 -8.65 -0.34
CA TRP A 23 -1.61 -7.24 -0.25
C TRP A 23 -0.56 -6.80 -1.28
N TYR A 24 0.36 -7.70 -1.65
CA TYR A 24 1.36 -7.43 -2.67
C TYR A 24 0.75 -7.10 -4.04
N ARG A 25 -0.43 -7.65 -4.37
CA ARG A 25 -1.16 -7.30 -5.61
C ARG A 25 -1.65 -5.87 -5.57
N ALA A 26 -2.16 -5.41 -4.42
CA ALA A 26 -2.58 -4.03 -4.24
C ALA A 26 -1.39 -3.07 -4.37
N ILE A 27 -0.25 -3.38 -3.71
CA ILE A 27 0.99 -2.61 -3.86
C ILE A 27 1.41 -2.48 -5.33
N TRP A 28 1.33 -3.57 -6.10
CA TRP A 28 1.71 -3.55 -7.52
C TRP A 28 0.76 -2.70 -8.37
N MET A 29 -0.54 -2.70 -8.04
CA MET A 29 -1.53 -1.84 -8.68
C MET A 29 -1.24 -0.37 -8.36
N GLU A 30 -1.07 0.02 -7.10
CA GLU A 30 -0.77 1.42 -6.74
C GLU A 30 0.56 1.90 -7.30
N ALA A 31 1.57 1.03 -7.39
CA ALA A 31 2.83 1.37 -8.08
C ALA A 31 2.61 1.64 -9.58
N SER A 32 1.67 0.94 -10.21
CA SER A 32 1.30 1.18 -11.60
C SER A 32 0.51 2.48 -11.75
N GLU A 33 -0.43 2.78 -10.84
CA GLU A 33 -1.18 4.05 -10.80
C GLU A 33 -0.22 5.24 -10.56
N MET A 34 0.73 5.09 -9.65
CA MET A 34 1.80 6.06 -9.42
C MET A 34 2.59 6.39 -10.70
N LEU A 35 2.96 5.36 -11.48
CA LEU A 35 3.68 5.56 -12.74
C LEU A 35 2.85 6.33 -13.76
N GLU A 36 1.54 6.05 -13.84
CA GLU A 36 0.61 6.79 -14.69
C GLU A 36 0.59 8.28 -14.35
N HIS A 37 0.56 8.63 -13.06
CA HIS A 37 0.63 10.02 -12.61
C HIS A 37 2.00 10.67 -12.80
N TYR A 38 3.09 9.88 -12.80
CA TYR A 38 4.43 10.38 -13.09
C TYR A 38 4.65 10.69 -14.59
N GLY A 39 3.90 10.05 -15.48
CA GLY A 39 3.96 10.34 -16.92
C GLY A 39 5.03 9.55 -17.68
N TRP A 40 5.07 8.23 -17.53
CA TRP A 40 6.07 7.35 -18.14
C TRP A 40 5.92 7.12 -19.67
N LYS A 41 4.73 7.36 -20.24
CA LYS A 41 4.43 7.03 -21.65
C LYS A 41 5.15 7.96 -22.64
N TRP A 42 6.27 7.52 -23.19
CA TRP A 42 7.06 8.33 -24.14
C TRP A 42 6.34 8.71 -25.45
N TRP A 43 5.24 8.04 -25.78
CA TRP A 43 4.43 8.30 -26.99
C TRP A 43 3.25 9.25 -26.75
N LYS A 44 3.06 9.78 -25.55
CA LYS A 44 1.95 10.68 -25.19
C LYS A 44 2.46 11.86 -24.37
N LYS A 45 2.07 13.09 -24.75
CA LYS A 45 2.37 14.28 -23.93
C LYS A 45 1.70 14.13 -22.56
N GLN A 46 2.49 14.28 -21.50
CA GLN A 46 2.08 14.15 -20.10
C GLN A 46 2.83 15.18 -19.26
N GLU A 47 2.18 15.68 -18.21
CA GLU A 47 2.79 16.51 -17.18
C GLU A 47 2.68 15.74 -15.86
N PRO A 48 3.77 15.54 -15.11
CA PRO A 48 3.73 14.78 -13.86
C PRO A 48 2.81 15.42 -12.81
N GLU A 49 1.84 14.68 -12.29
CA GLU A 49 0.94 15.12 -11.22
C GLU A 49 1.52 14.70 -9.85
N ILE A 50 2.51 15.45 -9.37
CA ILE A 50 3.31 15.09 -8.19
C ILE A 50 2.49 14.87 -6.91
N MET A 51 1.34 15.56 -6.77
CA MET A 51 0.47 15.35 -5.62
C MET A 51 -0.18 13.96 -5.64
N GLN A 52 -0.61 13.47 -6.80
CA GLN A 52 -1.13 12.11 -6.92
C GLN A 52 -0.03 11.08 -6.70
N VAL A 53 1.16 11.28 -7.30
CA VAL A 53 2.31 10.40 -7.05
C VAL A 53 2.58 10.21 -5.55
N LYS A 54 2.46 11.28 -4.75
CA LYS A 54 2.63 11.20 -3.29
C LYS A 54 1.49 10.44 -2.60
N LEU A 55 0.25 10.56 -3.08
CA LEU A 55 -0.90 9.81 -2.56
C LEU A 55 -0.71 8.31 -2.82
N GLU A 56 -0.32 7.94 -4.04
CA GLU A 56 -0.08 6.52 -4.36
C GLU A 56 1.06 5.91 -3.52
N VAL A 57 2.09 6.69 -3.19
CA VAL A 57 3.13 6.25 -2.25
C VAL A 57 2.56 5.99 -0.85
N VAL A 58 1.62 6.83 -0.40
CA VAL A 58 0.94 6.63 0.88
C VAL A 58 0.07 5.37 0.84
N ASP A 59 -0.61 5.10 -0.27
CA ASP A 59 -1.44 3.91 -0.43
C ASP A 59 -0.58 2.63 -0.45
N ILE A 60 0.57 2.64 -1.14
CA ILE A 60 1.58 1.57 -1.06
C ILE A 60 2.01 1.32 0.39
N VAL A 61 2.25 2.38 1.17
CA VAL A 61 2.63 2.25 2.59
C VAL A 61 1.52 1.62 3.41
N HIS A 62 0.24 1.95 3.17
CA HIS A 62 -0.88 1.32 3.90
C HIS A 62 -0.94 -0.19 3.66
N PHE A 63 -0.71 -0.63 2.42
CA PHE A 63 -0.67 -2.05 2.11
C PHE A 63 0.57 -2.74 2.67
N ALA A 64 1.74 -2.08 2.68
CA ALA A 64 2.94 -2.61 3.34
C ALA A 64 2.76 -2.75 4.86
N LEU A 65 2.11 -1.78 5.51
CA LEU A 65 1.75 -1.85 6.93
C LEU A 65 0.75 -2.98 7.21
N SER A 66 -0.16 -3.25 6.27
CA SER A 66 -1.13 -4.35 6.38
C SER A 66 -0.45 -5.71 6.30
N ILE A 67 0.55 -5.88 5.41
CA ILE A 67 1.44 -7.06 5.41
C ILE A 67 2.14 -7.21 6.75
N ARG A 68 2.76 -6.13 7.27
CA ARG A 68 3.49 -6.18 8.54
C ARG A 68 2.60 -6.57 9.72
N LEU A 69 1.35 -6.10 9.72
CA LEU A 69 0.35 -6.46 10.73
C LEU A 69 -0.13 -7.90 10.57
N GLU A 70 -0.33 -8.39 9.35
CA GLU A 70 -0.73 -9.77 9.08
C GLU A 70 0.37 -10.75 9.50
N GLN A 71 1.63 -10.39 9.29
CA GLN A 71 2.79 -11.23 9.60
C GLN A 71 3.02 -11.43 11.11
N ASN A 72 2.67 -10.47 11.97
CA ASN A 72 2.58 -10.56 13.45
C ASN A 72 3.51 -11.55 14.18
N GLN A 73 4.74 -11.73 13.71
CA GLN A 73 5.91 -12.07 14.52
C GLN A 73 6.24 -10.86 15.41
N SER A 74 6.85 -11.12 16.56
CA SER A 74 7.18 -10.10 17.55
C SER A 74 7.94 -8.94 16.87
N LEU A 75 7.73 -7.71 17.35
CA LEU A 75 8.52 -6.55 16.89
C LEU A 75 10.03 -6.76 17.12
N ASP A 76 10.39 -7.58 18.11
CA ASP A 76 11.78 -7.98 18.40
C ASP A 76 12.38 -8.93 17.34
N ASP A 77 11.56 -9.69 16.61
CA ASP A 77 12.03 -10.69 15.63
C ASP A 77 12.39 -10.07 14.27
N THR A 78 12.12 -8.77 14.07
CA THR A 78 12.32 -8.08 12.77
C THR A 78 13.64 -7.31 12.70
N ALA A 79 14.51 -7.44 13.71
CA ALA A 79 15.79 -6.74 13.82
C ALA A 79 17.03 -7.64 13.60
N GLU A 80 16.89 -8.70 12.79
CA GLU A 80 18.01 -9.45 12.18
C GLU A 80 17.96 -9.39 10.65
#